data_AF-A0A9P1C799-F1
#
_entry.id   AF-A0A9P1C799-F1
#
_cell.length_a   1.000
_cell.length_b   1.000
_cell.length_c   1.000
_cell.angle_alpha   90.00
_cell.angle_beta   90.00
_cell.angle_gamma   90.00
#
_symmetry.space_group_name_H-M   'P 1'
#
loop_
_entity.id
_entity.type
_entity.pdbx_description
1 polymer ?
#
loop_
_entity_poly.entity_id
_entity_poly.type
_entity_poly.pdbx_seq_one_letter_code
_entity_poly.pdbx_strand_id
1 'polypeptide(L)'
;MSAGKLAAQVGHAVHDAVMGCPKAKLESWEDDGSMIVVLQADSEAELKELQSAATRLKLQSFDVQDEGLTEVEDETFTVLAIGPDASNRVDMVTGTLKLYADAAAAARTEAAELRERLAAAEAELATLRAKADL
;
A
#
# COMPACT_ATOMS: atom_id res chain seq x y z
N MET A 1 0.15 9.47 0.01
CA MET A 1 1.19 9.81 1.02
C MET A 1 2.57 9.81 0.38
N SER A 2 3.55 10.55 0.92
CA SER A 2 4.95 10.37 0.51
C SER A 2 5.49 9.03 1.03
N ALA A 3 6.55 8.49 0.41
CA ALA A 3 7.14 7.22 0.82
C ALA A 3 7.62 7.24 2.29
N GLY A 4 8.20 8.35 2.74
CA GLY A 4 8.66 8.49 4.14
C GLY A 4 7.51 8.50 5.15
N LYS A 5 6.41 9.20 4.85
CA LYS A 5 5.23 9.21 5.72
C LYS A 5 4.57 7.84 5.79
N LEU A 6 4.49 7.14 4.65
CA LEU A 6 3.98 5.76 4.61
C LEU A 6 4.82 4.83 5.49
N ALA A 7 6.14 4.85 5.33
CA ALA A 7 7.04 4.00 6.11
C ALA A 7 6.90 4.25 7.62
N ALA A 8 6.78 5.51 8.04
CA ALA A 8 6.59 5.86 9.44
C ALA A 8 5.26 5.31 9.99
N GLN A 9 4.15 5.51 9.27
CA GLN A 9 2.85 5.02 9.72
C GLN A 9 2.73 3.49 9.71
N VAL A 10 3.32 2.82 8.72
CA VAL A 10 3.43 1.34 8.73
C VAL A 10 4.24 0.89 9.94
N GLY A 11 5.34 1.57 10.27
CA GLY A 11 6.14 1.29 11.46
C GLY A 11 5.34 1.41 12.76
N HIS A 12 4.53 2.47 12.91
CA HIS A 12 3.63 2.62 14.06
C HIS A 12 2.58 1.51 14.13
N ALA A 13 1.93 1.20 13.00
CA ALA A 13 0.91 0.16 12.95
C ALA A 13 1.46 -1.22 13.35
N VAL A 14 2.67 -1.55 12.87
CA VAL A 14 3.36 -2.80 13.20
C VAL A 14 3.77 -2.83 14.67
N HIS A 15 4.30 -1.73 15.21
CA HIS A 15 4.66 -1.62 16.62
C HIS A 15 3.46 -1.93 17.52
N ASP A 16 2.33 -1.28 17.28
CA ASP A 16 1.13 -1.46 18.11
C ASP A 16 0.56 -2.88 17.93
N ALA A 17 0.63 -3.42 16.71
CA ALA A 17 0.24 -4.79 16.43
C ALA A 17 1.05 -5.82 17.22
N VAL A 18 2.37 -5.66 17.26
CA VAL A 18 3.26 -6.53 18.02
C VAL A 18 3.01 -6.37 19.53
N MET A 19 2.90 -5.14 20.02
CA MET A 19 2.72 -4.86 21.46
C MET A 19 1.40 -5.38 22.01
N GLY A 20 0.33 -5.38 21.21
CA GLY A 20 -0.95 -5.94 21.61
C GLY A 20 -1.10 -7.44 21.37
N CYS A 21 -0.17 -8.08 20.64
CA CYS A 21 -0.29 -9.48 20.24
C CYS A 21 -0.06 -10.45 21.42
N PRO A 22 -0.88 -11.52 21.56
CA PRO A 22 -0.59 -12.59 22.50
C PRO A 22 0.77 -13.24 22.24
N LYS A 23 1.57 -13.39 23.30
CA LYS A 23 2.95 -13.92 23.23
C LYS A 23 3.12 -15.16 22.34
N ALA A 24 2.25 -16.16 22.49
CA ALA A 24 2.36 -17.41 21.69
C ALA A 24 2.15 -17.19 20.17
N LYS A 25 1.30 -16.24 19.78
CA LYS A 25 1.11 -15.89 18.37
C LYS A 25 2.29 -15.07 17.84
N LEU A 26 2.79 -14.16 18.67
CA LEU A 26 3.97 -13.36 18.34
C LEU A 26 5.19 -14.26 18.12
N GLU A 27 5.48 -15.16 19.06
CA GLU A 27 6.58 -16.14 18.95
C GLU A 27 6.46 -16.97 17.66
N SER A 28 5.26 -17.49 17.36
CA SER A 28 5.04 -18.25 16.12
C SER A 28 5.26 -17.42 14.86
N TRP A 29 4.93 -16.13 14.87
CA TRP A 29 5.15 -15.23 13.73
C TRP A 29 6.63 -14.84 13.60
N GLU A 30 7.33 -14.64 14.72
CA GLU A 30 8.78 -14.40 14.74
C GLU A 30 9.56 -15.61 14.25
N ASP A 31 9.18 -16.82 14.67
CA ASP A 31 9.77 -18.09 14.21
C ASP A 31 9.56 -18.30 12.69
N ASP A 32 8.48 -17.76 12.12
CA ASP A 32 8.17 -17.77 10.68
C ASP A 32 8.74 -16.54 9.93
N GLY A 33 9.72 -15.85 10.53
CA GLY A 33 10.49 -14.78 9.88
C GLY A 33 9.83 -13.41 9.91
N SER A 34 8.82 -13.20 10.75
CA SER A 34 8.17 -11.90 10.99
C SER A 34 7.63 -11.25 9.71
N MET A 35 6.97 -12.03 8.87
CA MET A 35 6.49 -11.57 7.56
C MET A 35 5.47 -10.42 7.69
N ILE A 36 5.68 -9.36 6.90
CA ILE A 36 4.77 -8.21 6.77
C ILE A 36 4.48 -8.01 5.29
N VAL A 37 3.20 -7.88 4.93
CA VAL A 37 2.75 -7.59 3.57
C VAL A 37 1.98 -6.29 3.56
N VAL A 38 2.44 -5.31 2.77
CA VAL A 38 1.80 -4.01 2.65
C VAL A 38 0.82 -4.05 1.47
N LEU A 39 -0.46 -3.81 1.78
CA LEU A 39 -1.57 -3.86 0.82
C LEU A 39 -2.19 -2.48 0.66
N GLN A 40 -2.92 -2.30 -0.43
CA GLN A 40 -3.61 -1.05 -0.73
C GLN A 40 -5.12 -1.21 -0.55
N ALA A 41 -5.68 -0.30 0.26
CA ALA A 41 -7.12 0.02 0.28
C ALA A 41 -7.33 1.34 -0.48
N ASP A 42 -8.47 1.45 -1.16
CA ASP A 42 -8.82 2.59 -2.00
C ASP A 42 -9.55 3.70 -1.24
N SER A 43 -9.98 3.44 0.01
CA SER A 43 -10.67 4.45 0.84
C SER A 43 -10.59 4.16 2.35
N GLU A 44 -10.84 5.20 3.15
CA GLU A 44 -11.03 5.07 4.60
C GLU A 44 -12.21 4.16 4.94
N ALA A 45 -13.30 4.22 4.17
CA ALA A 45 -14.47 3.37 4.37
C ALA A 45 -14.10 1.88 4.24
N GLU A 46 -13.29 1.54 3.24
CA GLU A 46 -12.77 0.18 3.05
C GLU A 46 -11.90 -0.26 4.23
N LEU A 47 -11.01 0.61 4.73
CA LEU A 47 -10.22 0.30 5.93
C LEU A 47 -11.12 0.00 7.14
N LYS A 48 -12.20 0.77 7.35
CA LYS A 48 -13.17 0.52 8.45
C LYS A 48 -13.94 -0.79 8.26
N GLU A 49 -14.27 -1.15 7.03
CA GLU A 49 -14.90 -2.44 6.70
C GLU A 49 -13.96 -3.62 6.98
N LEU A 50 -12.68 -3.50 6.62
CA LEU A 50 -11.64 -4.49 6.91
C LEU A 50 -11.44 -4.65 8.43
N GLN A 51 -11.35 -3.55 9.18
CA GLN A 51 -11.25 -3.59 10.65
C GLN A 51 -12.48 -4.27 11.28
N SER A 52 -13.67 -3.97 10.76
CA SER A 52 -14.91 -4.62 11.19
C SER A 52 -14.90 -6.12 10.88
N ALA A 53 -14.37 -6.53 9.72
CA ALA A 53 -14.21 -7.92 9.34
C ALA A 53 -13.22 -8.66 10.24
N ALA A 54 -12.06 -8.07 10.52
CA ALA A 54 -11.09 -8.59 11.46
C ALA A 54 -11.71 -8.81 12.85
N THR A 55 -12.43 -7.80 13.36
CA THR A 55 -13.15 -7.87 14.63
C THR A 55 -14.13 -9.06 14.68
N ARG A 56 -14.94 -9.26 13.62
CA ARG A 56 -15.88 -10.41 13.54
C ARG A 56 -15.17 -11.76 13.60
N LEU A 57 -13.97 -11.84 13.02
CA LEU A 57 -13.15 -13.05 13.01
C LEU A 57 -12.28 -13.21 14.27
N LYS A 58 -12.36 -12.27 15.23
CA LYS A 58 -11.49 -12.18 16.40
C LYS A 58 -10.01 -12.13 16.00
N LEU A 59 -9.74 -11.46 14.89
CA LEU A 59 -8.40 -11.08 14.48
C LEU A 59 -8.07 -9.75 15.12
N GLN A 60 -6.86 -9.65 15.64
CA GLN A 60 -6.38 -8.40 16.18
C GLN A 60 -6.07 -7.44 15.05
N SER A 61 -6.44 -6.18 15.24
CA SER A 61 -6.22 -5.15 14.25
C SER A 61 -5.98 -3.81 14.93
N PHE A 62 -5.10 -3.00 14.35
CA PHE A 62 -4.66 -1.73 14.92
C PHE A 62 -4.69 -0.67 13.84
N ASP A 63 -5.46 0.39 14.09
CA ASP A 63 -5.50 1.55 13.22
C ASP A 63 -4.48 2.60 13.64
N VAL A 64 -3.83 3.21 12.65
CA VAL A 64 -3.04 4.42 12.82
C VAL A 64 -3.84 5.58 12.25
N GLN A 65 -4.14 6.53 13.11
CA GLN A 65 -4.72 7.81 12.77
C GLN A 65 -3.59 8.84 12.73
N ASP A 66 -3.52 9.61 11.66
CA ASP A 66 -2.54 10.68 11.55
C ASP A 66 -3.02 11.86 12.41
N GLU A 67 -2.38 12.08 13.56
CA GLU A 67 -2.62 13.28 14.36
C GLU A 67 -2.15 14.49 13.54
N GLY A 68 -3.07 15.16 12.85
CA GLY A 68 -2.83 16.36 12.05
C GLY A 68 -2.37 17.53 12.91
N LEU A 69 -1.11 17.53 13.35
CA LEU A 69 -0.52 18.52 14.26
C LEU A 69 -0.31 19.92 13.64
N THR A 70 -1.01 20.28 12.56
CA THR A 70 -1.03 21.65 12.01
C THR A 70 -2.39 22.03 11.43
N GLU A 71 -2.68 23.33 11.50
CA GLU A 71 -3.92 23.99 11.10
C GLU A 71 -4.41 23.56 9.69
N VAL A 72 -5.56 22.86 9.69
CA VAL A 72 -6.47 22.48 8.58
C VAL A 72 -6.45 21.00 8.11
N GLU A 73 -7.56 20.35 8.49
CA GLU A 73 -8.33 19.17 8.02
C GLU A 73 -7.82 17.71 8.15
N ASP A 74 -8.55 17.03 9.06
CA ASP A 74 -8.90 15.62 9.25
C ASP A 74 -7.85 14.57 9.63
N GLU A 75 -8.04 14.05 10.86
CA GLU A 75 -7.58 12.75 11.37
C GLU A 75 -7.91 11.64 10.37
N THR A 76 -7.08 11.51 9.33
CA THR A 76 -7.33 10.53 8.28
C THR A 76 -6.83 9.19 8.77
N PHE A 77 -7.74 8.24 8.96
CA PHE A 77 -7.40 6.85 9.20
C PHE A 77 -6.65 6.33 7.97
N THR A 78 -5.35 6.11 8.13
CA THR A 78 -4.41 6.02 7.00
C THR A 78 -3.79 4.64 6.86
N VAL A 79 -3.62 3.89 7.96
CA VAL A 79 -3.04 2.54 7.93
C VAL A 79 -3.76 1.64 8.93
N LEU A 80 -4.06 0.40 8.51
CA LEU A 80 -4.59 -0.67 9.35
C LEU A 80 -3.62 -1.85 9.36
N ALA A 81 -3.12 -2.24 10.53
CA ALA A 81 -2.43 -3.52 10.71
C ALA A 81 -3.44 -4.60 11.13
N ILE A 82 -3.30 -5.81 10.59
CA ILE A 82 -4.09 -6.99 10.96
C ILE A 82 -3.13 -8.13 11.29
N GLY A 83 -3.34 -8.78 12.43
CA GLY A 83 -2.44 -9.79 12.99
C GLY A 83 -1.49 -9.22 14.05
N PRO A 84 -0.38 -9.92 14.36
CA PRO A 84 0.03 -11.22 13.82
C PRO A 84 -0.99 -12.36 14.05
N ASP A 85 -1.22 -13.19 13.03
CA ASP A 85 -2.02 -14.42 13.10
C ASP A 85 -1.63 -15.34 11.92
N ALA A 86 -2.21 -16.55 11.86
CA ALA A 86 -2.01 -17.45 10.74
C ALA A 86 -2.42 -16.79 9.41
N SER A 87 -1.60 -16.95 8.37
CA SER A 87 -1.79 -16.33 7.05
C SER A 87 -3.19 -16.58 6.48
N ASN A 88 -3.66 -17.82 6.56
CA ASN A 88 -5.00 -18.19 6.09
C ASN A 88 -6.14 -17.45 6.79
N ARG A 89 -5.95 -16.99 8.04
CA ARG A 89 -6.94 -16.19 8.75
C ARG A 89 -6.85 -14.72 8.36
N VAL A 90 -5.63 -14.18 8.23
CA VAL A 90 -5.40 -12.81 7.75
C VAL A 90 -5.99 -12.64 6.34
N ASP A 91 -5.74 -13.61 5.46
CA ASP A 91 -6.22 -13.62 4.07
C ASP A 91 -7.75 -13.65 3.95
N MET A 92 -8.48 -14.13 4.96
CA MET A 92 -9.96 -14.03 4.98
C MET A 92 -10.44 -12.58 5.00
N VAL A 93 -9.60 -11.65 5.45
CA VAL A 93 -9.90 -10.21 5.48
C VAL A 93 -9.21 -9.49 4.33
N THR A 94 -7.95 -9.81 4.04
CA THR A 94 -7.11 -9.00 3.14
C THR A 94 -6.88 -9.62 1.77
N GLY A 95 -7.28 -10.86 1.53
CA GLY A 95 -6.90 -11.62 0.33
C GLY A 95 -7.41 -11.07 -1.01
N THR A 96 -8.35 -10.13 -0.98
CA THR A 96 -8.85 -9.43 -2.19
C THR A 96 -8.11 -8.13 -2.47
N LEU A 97 -7.30 -7.63 -1.53
CA LEU A 97 -6.56 -6.38 -1.67
C LEU A 97 -5.34 -6.58 -2.58
N LYS A 98 -4.93 -5.49 -3.23
CA LYS A 98 -3.74 -5.48 -4.08
C LYS A 98 -2.51 -5.15 -3.25
N LEU A 99 -1.34 -5.61 -3.69
CA LEU A 99 -0.06 -5.15 -3.15
C LEU A 99 0.04 -3.64 -3.28
N TYR A 100 0.57 -2.99 -2.24
CA TYR A 100 0.82 -1.55 -2.29
C TYR A 100 1.85 -1.25 -3.37
N ALA A 101 1.46 -0.45 -4.36
CA ALA A 101 2.34 0.02 -5.43
C ALA A 101 2.45 1.54 -5.35
N ASP A 102 3.67 2.07 -5.52
CA ASP A 102 3.87 3.51 -5.67
C ASP A 102 3.23 3.97 -6.98
N ALA A 103 2.02 4.54 -6.91
CA ALA A 103 1.30 5.07 -8.05
C ALA A 103 2.11 6.14 -8.81
N ALA A 104 2.97 6.89 -8.11
CA ALA A 104 3.86 7.86 -8.76
C ALA A 104 5.00 7.15 -9.51
N ALA A 105 5.53 6.05 -8.99
CA ALA A 105 6.50 5.23 -9.72
C ALA A 105 5.85 4.57 -10.96
N ALA A 106 4.62 4.07 -10.84
CA ALA A 106 3.86 3.53 -11.97
C ALA A 106 3.65 4.59 -13.05
N ALA A 107 3.17 5.78 -12.67
CA ALA A 107 2.98 6.90 -13.60
C ALA A 107 4.30 7.39 -14.24
N ARG A 108 5.41 7.40 -13.50
CA ARG A 108 6.74 7.73 -14.06
C ARG A 108 7.18 6.70 -15.10
N THR A 109 6.90 5.43 -14.85
CA THR A 109 7.21 4.33 -15.78
C THR A 109 6.40 4.47 -17.05
N GLU A 110 5.09 4.65 -16.94
CA GLU A 110 4.19 4.88 -18.08
C GLU A 110 4.59 6.14 -18.89
N ALA A 111 4.91 7.24 -18.20
CA ALA A 111 5.37 8.47 -18.85
C ALA A 111 6.71 8.29 -19.59
N ALA A 112 7.61 7.45 -19.09
CA ALA A 112 8.87 7.14 -19.76
C ALA A 112 8.62 6.33 -21.05
N GLU A 113 7.77 5.30 -20.99
CA GLU A 113 7.38 4.50 -22.15
C GLU A 113 6.68 5.34 -23.23
N LEU A 114 5.78 6.25 -22.84
CA LEU A 114 5.11 7.15 -23.77
C LEU A 114 6.09 8.11 -24.45
N ARG A 115 7.09 8.61 -23.73
CA ARG A 115 8.15 9.48 -24.31
C ARG A 115 9.00 8.72 -25.32
N GLU A 116 9.35 7.47 -25.04
CA GLU A 116 10.09 6.63 -25.98
C GLU A 116 9.28 6.37 -27.26
N ARG A 117 7.99 6.03 -27.10
CA ARG A 117 7.06 5.85 -28.23
C ARG A 117 6.89 7.11 -29.06
N LEU A 118 6.79 8.27 -28.41
CA LEU A 118 6.70 9.57 -29.10
C LEU A 118 7.97 9.85 -29.91
N ALA A 119 9.15 9.64 -29.31
CA ALA A 119 10.43 9.84 -30.00
C ALA A 119 10.58 8.91 -31.22
N ALA A 120 10.16 7.64 -31.10
CA ALA A 120 10.16 6.70 -32.21
C ALA A 120 9.23 7.15 -33.35
N ALA A 121 8.02 7.60 -33.02
CA ALA A 121 7.05 8.10 -34.00
C ALA A 121 7.53 9.38 -34.70
N GLU A 122 8.17 10.30 -33.96
CA GLU A 122 8.75 11.52 -34.52
C GLU A 122 9.90 11.22 -35.50
N ALA A 123 10.76 10.24 -35.19
CA ALA A 123 11.84 9.81 -36.07
C ALA A 123 11.33 9.17 -37.37
N GLU A 124 10.28 8.35 -37.28
CA GLU A 124 9.62 7.75 -38.46
C GLU A 124 9.01 8.85 -39.35
N LEU A 125 8.31 9.81 -38.74
CA LEU A 125 7.66 10.90 -39.45
C LEU A 125 8.68 11.84 -40.13
N ALA A 126 9.83 12.08 -39.50
CA ALA A 126 10.93 12.82 -40.11
C ALA A 126 11.48 12.10 -41.36
N THR A 127 11.62 10.77 -41.29
CA THR A 127 12.08 9.94 -42.41
C THR A 127 11.10 9.97 -43.58
N LEU A 128 9.79 9.92 -43.30
CA LEU A 128 8.75 10.00 -44.33
C LEU A 128 8.71 11.37 -45.00
N ARG A 129 8.83 12.46 -44.24
CA ARG A 129 8.91 13.82 -44.79
C ARG A 129 10.10 13.98 -45.74
N ALA A 130 11.28 13.52 -45.33
CA ALA A 130 12.48 13.58 -46.18
C ALA A 130 12.33 12.80 -47.50
N LYS A 131 11.52 11.73 -47.53
CA LYS A 131 11.20 10.97 -48.76
C LYS A 131 10.15 11.64 -49.63
N ALA A 132 9.28 12.47 -49.06
CA ALA A 132 8.21 13.17 -49.78
C ALA A 132 8.68 14.48 -50.44
N ASP A 133 9.78 15.06 -49.94
CA ASP A 133 10.43 16.27 -50.47
C ASP A 133 11.48 15.97 -51.58
N LEU A 134 11.58 14.71 -52.04
CA LEU A 134 12.43 14.22 -53.14
C LEU A 134 11.56 13.83 -54.35
#